data_AF-A0A7J7NNV5-F1
#
_entry.id   AF-A0A7J7NNV5-F1
#
_cell.length_a   1.000
_cell.length_b   1.000
_cell.length_c   1.000
_cell.angle_alpha   90.00
_cell.angle_beta   90.00
_cell.angle_gamma   90.00
#
_symmetry.space_group_name_H-M   'P 1'
#
loop_
_entity.id
_entity.type
_entity.pdbx_description
1 polymer ?
#
loop_
_entity_poly.entity_id
_entity_poly.type
_entity_poly.pdbx_seq_one_letter_code
_entity_poly.pdbx_strand_id
1 'polypeptide(L)'
;MTSTQYKVDIQRALDECTTYLTNEFRLKEDGKDAWIFDIDNTLLSTIPYYKTHSFGGKKLNKTSLDARMKESKAPVVKPAMCLYNEIKRRGLKIFLISSRGEHLRDSTIDNLVNVGYYG
;
A
#
# COMPACT_ATOMS: atom_id res chain seq x y z
N MET A 1 -2.42 13.75 -11.28
CA MET A 1 -1.61 13.08 -12.31
C MET A 1 -2.54 12.52 -13.36
N THR A 2 -2.27 12.85 -14.62
CA THR A 2 -2.81 12.20 -15.82
C THR A 2 -1.90 11.10 -16.33
N SER A 3 -0.80 10.79 -15.63
CA SER A 3 0.19 9.80 -16.10
C SER A 3 -0.41 8.40 -16.13
N THR A 4 -0.70 7.95 -17.35
CA THR A 4 -1.07 6.57 -17.66
C THR A 4 0.07 5.62 -17.32
N GLN A 5 1.33 6.03 -17.53
CA GLN A 5 2.50 5.17 -17.34
C GLN A 5 2.63 4.65 -15.91
N TYR A 6 2.56 5.54 -14.89
CA TYR A 6 2.62 5.12 -13.49
C TYR A 6 1.55 4.07 -13.12
N LYS A 7 0.34 4.23 -13.66
CA LYS A 7 -0.75 3.26 -13.41
C LYS A 7 -0.49 1.92 -14.11
N VAL A 8 0.01 1.96 -15.34
CA VAL A 8 0.37 0.76 -16.11
C VAL A 8 1.50 0.01 -15.43
N ASP A 9 2.54 0.71 -14.97
CA ASP A 9 3.70 0.08 -14.33
C ASP A 9 3.33 -0.58 -13.01
N ILE A 10 2.50 0.08 -12.19
CA ILE A 10 1.97 -0.53 -10.95
C ILE A 10 1.11 -1.74 -11.24
N GLN A 11 0.21 -1.62 -12.21
CA GLN A 11 -0.65 -2.75 -12.60
C GLN A 11 0.23 -3.92 -13.04
N ARG A 12 1.22 -3.67 -13.90
CA ARG A 12 2.14 -4.69 -14.40
C ARG A 12 2.90 -5.39 -13.28
N ALA A 13 3.46 -4.64 -12.32
CA ALA A 13 4.19 -5.22 -11.20
C ALA A 13 3.30 -6.13 -10.33
N LEU A 14 2.05 -5.72 -10.08
CA LEU A 14 1.14 -6.48 -9.22
C LEU A 14 0.47 -7.65 -9.94
N ASP A 15 0.32 -7.56 -11.27
CA ASP A 15 -0.09 -8.69 -12.12
C ASP A 15 0.96 -9.80 -12.08
N GLU A 16 2.25 -9.45 -12.09
CA GLU A 16 3.34 -10.43 -11.92
C GLU A 16 3.32 -11.07 -10.53
N CYS A 17 3.12 -10.30 -9.46
CA CYS A 17 2.93 -10.87 -8.12
C CYS A 17 1.73 -11.84 -8.06
N THR A 18 0.63 -11.49 -8.70
CA THR A 18 -0.58 -12.33 -8.77
C THR A 18 -0.31 -13.61 -9.57
N THR A 19 0.46 -13.50 -10.66
CA THR A 19 0.86 -14.62 -11.52
C THR A 19 1.74 -15.60 -10.74
N TYR A 20 2.75 -15.08 -10.05
CA TYR A 20 3.60 -15.88 -9.15
C TYR A 20 2.76 -16.61 -8.09
N LEU A 21 1.87 -15.88 -7.39
CA LEU A 21 1.00 -16.47 -6.38
C LEU A 21 0.10 -17.56 -6.94
N THR A 22 -0.37 -17.41 -8.18
CA THR A 22 -1.33 -18.33 -8.81
C THR A 22 -0.68 -19.57 -9.40
N ASN A 23 0.47 -19.40 -10.05
CA ASN A 23 1.04 -20.44 -10.91
C ASN A 23 2.24 -21.15 -10.27
N GLU A 24 2.98 -20.45 -9.41
CA GLU A 24 4.28 -20.93 -8.91
C GLU A 24 4.26 -21.19 -7.40
N PHE A 25 3.60 -20.33 -6.64
CA PHE A 25 3.55 -20.43 -5.19
C PHE A 25 2.65 -21.58 -4.72
N ARG A 26 3.17 -22.39 -3.79
CA ARG A 26 2.43 -23.45 -3.12
C ARG A 26 2.50 -23.23 -1.61
N LEU A 27 1.34 -23.21 -0.98
CA LEU A 27 1.22 -23.16 0.48
C LEU A 27 1.82 -24.41 1.09
N LYS A 28 2.57 -24.24 2.18
CA LYS A 28 3.18 -25.33 2.95
C LYS A 28 2.23 -25.90 4.00
N GLU A 29 1.06 -25.28 4.19
CA GLU A 29 0.04 -25.64 5.20
C GLU A 29 0.55 -25.65 6.66
N ASP A 30 1.71 -25.05 6.93
CA ASP A 30 2.28 -24.93 8.27
C ASP A 30 1.80 -23.68 9.03
N GLY A 31 0.95 -22.87 8.39
CA GLY A 31 0.42 -21.62 8.92
C GLY A 31 1.47 -20.51 9.07
N LYS A 32 2.62 -20.62 8.41
CA LYS A 32 3.72 -19.64 8.48
C LYS A 32 3.95 -18.87 7.18
N ASP A 33 3.34 -19.31 6.08
CA ASP A 33 3.39 -18.58 4.82
C ASP A 33 2.79 -17.18 4.99
N ALA A 34 3.58 -16.18 4.58
CA ALA A 34 3.24 -14.79 4.80
C ALA A 34 3.65 -13.92 3.61
N TRP A 35 2.97 -12.78 3.49
CA TRP A 35 3.29 -11.73 2.54
C TRP A 35 3.47 -10.41 3.28
N ILE A 36 4.50 -9.67 2.90
CA ILE A 36 4.84 -8.39 3.51
C ILE A 36 4.51 -7.27 2.53
N PHE A 37 3.80 -6.25 3.00
CA PHE A 37 3.57 -5.02 2.26
C PHE A 37 4.21 -3.83 2.99
N ASP A 38 4.81 -2.93 2.22
CA ASP A 38 4.94 -1.52 2.63
C ASP A 38 3.57 -0.82 2.51
N ILE A 39 3.44 0.38 3.07
CA ILE A 39 2.20 1.17 3.06
C ILE A 39 2.29 2.30 2.03
N ASP A 40 3.29 3.18 2.13
CA ASP A 40 3.33 4.44 1.39
C ASP A 40 3.79 4.26 -0.06
N ASN A 41 2.92 4.61 -1.01
CA ASN A 41 3.03 4.31 -2.44
C ASN A 41 3.01 2.82 -2.80
N THR A 42 2.63 1.96 -1.86
CA THR A 42 2.34 0.54 -2.10
C THR A 42 0.86 0.25 -1.93
N LEU A 43 0.30 0.51 -0.74
CA LEU A 43 -1.14 0.35 -0.45
C LEU A 43 -1.88 1.70 -0.50
N LEU A 44 -1.25 2.75 0.02
CA LEU A 44 -1.81 4.11 0.10
C LEU A 44 -0.96 5.08 -0.70
N SER A 45 -1.57 5.93 -1.52
CA SER A 45 -0.86 6.87 -2.39
C SER A 45 -0.54 8.18 -1.67
N THR A 46 0.75 8.55 -1.65
CA THR A 46 1.20 9.86 -1.16
C THR A 46 1.26 10.92 -2.28
N ILE A 47 0.97 10.54 -3.54
CA ILE A 47 1.00 11.43 -4.71
C ILE A 47 0.20 12.73 -4.50
N PRO A 48 -1.01 12.74 -3.90
CA PRO A 48 -1.74 13.99 -3.68
C PRO A 48 -0.95 15.02 -2.87
N TYR A 49 -0.20 14.59 -1.85
CA TYR A 49 0.68 15.46 -1.07
C TYR A 49 1.85 15.97 -1.90
N TYR A 50 2.57 15.06 -2.56
CA TYR A 50 3.74 15.44 -3.36
C TYR A 50 3.38 16.32 -4.55
N LYS A 51 2.17 16.19 -5.12
CA LYS A 51 1.68 17.06 -6.20
C LYS A 51 1.66 18.54 -5.78
N THR A 52 1.30 18.86 -4.54
CA THR A 52 1.29 20.24 -4.03
C THR A 52 2.67 20.68 -3.51
N HIS A 53 3.65 19.77 -3.46
CA HIS A 53 5.01 20.00 -2.99
C HIS A 53 6.05 19.75 -4.10
N SER A 54 5.73 20.16 -5.33
CA SER A 54 6.63 20.10 -6.50
C SER A 54 7.17 18.69 -6.78
N PHE A 55 6.36 17.66 -6.53
CA PHE A 55 6.70 16.24 -6.74
C PHE A 55 8.03 15.82 -6.07
N GLY A 56 8.34 16.40 -4.90
CA GLY A 56 9.58 16.09 -4.18
C GLY A 56 10.77 16.98 -4.58
N GLY A 57 10.58 17.94 -5.50
CA GLY A 57 11.60 18.94 -5.84
C GLY A 57 11.87 19.98 -4.74
N LYS A 58 11.13 19.93 -3.63
CA LYS A 58 11.36 20.74 -2.42
C LYS A 58 11.80 19.85 -1.27
N LYS A 59 12.61 20.39 -0.37
CA LYS A 59 12.97 19.70 0.89
C LYS A 59 11.71 19.27 1.63
N LEU A 60 11.67 18.00 2.05
CA LEU A 60 10.51 17.43 2.72
C LEU A 60 10.25 18.16 4.05
N ASN A 61 9.05 18.70 4.20
CA ASN A 61 8.52 19.14 5.48
C ASN A 61 7.82 17.95 6.15
N LYS A 62 8.48 17.33 7.13
CA LYS A 62 7.95 16.16 7.85
C LYS A 62 6.67 16.48 8.60
N THR A 63 6.61 17.60 9.31
CA THR A 63 5.42 18.02 10.08
C THR A 63 4.19 18.19 9.18
N SER A 64 4.37 18.75 7.99
CA SER A 64 3.31 18.89 6.99
C SER A 64 2.82 17.52 6.47
N LEU A 65 3.75 16.60 6.20
CA LEU A 65 3.41 15.24 5.76
C LEU A 65 2.67 14.47 6.86
N ASP A 66 3.13 14.56 8.11
CA ASP A 66 2.48 13.94 9.27
C ASP A 66 1.06 14.48 9.46
N ALA A 67 0.87 15.81 9.36
CA ALA A 67 -0.45 16.42 9.41
C ALA A 67 -1.36 15.88 8.31
N ARG A 68 -0.83 15.69 7.09
CA ARG A 68 -1.57 15.09 5.99
C ARG A 68 -1.93 13.63 6.23
N MET A 69 -1.03 12.84 6.81
CA MET A 69 -1.27 11.43 7.15
C MET A 69 -2.35 11.30 8.23
N LYS A 70 -2.36 12.21 9.22
CA LYS A 70 -3.37 12.27 10.29
C LYS A 70 -4.79 12.54 9.79
N GLU A 71 -4.95 13.07 8.58
CA GLU A 71 -6.29 13.23 7.99
C GLU A 71 -6.94 11.89 7.58
N SER A 72 -6.16 10.80 7.49
CA SER A 72 -6.64 9.46 7.12
C SER A 72 -7.39 9.38 5.78
N LYS A 73 -6.97 10.22 4.81
CA LYS A 73 -7.60 10.39 3.50
C LYS A 73 -6.66 10.08 2.33
N ALA A 74 -5.57 9.35 2.56
CA ALA A 74 -4.69 8.91 1.48
C ALA A 74 -5.47 7.93 0.56
N PRO A 75 -5.47 8.15 -0.77
CA PRO A 75 -6.17 7.26 -1.69
C PRO A 75 -5.55 5.88 -1.76
N VAL A 76 -6.37 4.85 -1.99
CA VAL A 76 -5.89 3.49 -2.24
C VAL A 76 -5.16 3.35 -3.58
N VAL A 77 -4.10 2.53 -3.58
CA VAL A 77 -3.49 2.00 -4.80
C VAL A 77 -4.30 0.77 -5.23
N LYS A 78 -5.30 0.98 -6.09
CA LYS A 78 -6.31 -0.04 -6.43
C LYS A 78 -5.74 -1.42 -6.82
N PRO A 79 -4.71 -1.53 -7.68
CA PRO A 79 -4.19 -2.85 -8.04
C PRO A 79 -3.61 -3.60 -6.83
N ALA A 80 -3.04 -2.88 -5.85
CA ALA A 80 -2.48 -3.48 -4.65
C ALA A 80 -3.57 -4.03 -3.72
N MET A 81 -4.75 -3.38 -3.69
CA MET A 81 -5.93 -3.90 -3.01
C MET A 81 -6.40 -5.24 -3.60
N CYS A 82 -6.37 -5.38 -4.93
CA CYS A 82 -6.71 -6.66 -5.57
C CYS A 82 -5.76 -7.77 -5.13
N LEU A 83 -4.45 -7.50 -5.14
CA LEU A 83 -3.43 -8.44 -4.67
C LEU A 83 -3.60 -8.78 -3.19
N TYR A 84 -3.82 -7.78 -2.33
CA TYR A 84 -4.06 -7.98 -0.89
C TYR A 84 -5.22 -8.95 -0.64
N ASN A 85 -6.35 -8.73 -1.31
CA ASN A 85 -7.53 -9.57 -1.15
C ASN A 85 -7.29 -11.00 -1.66
N GLU A 86 -6.53 -11.15 -2.74
CA GLU A 86 -6.15 -12.46 -3.27
C GLU A 86 -5.24 -13.24 -2.31
N ILE A 87 -4.23 -12.58 -1.74
CA ILE A 87 -3.34 -13.16 -0.73
C ILE A 87 -4.15 -13.60 0.50
N LYS A 88 -5.03 -12.73 0.98
CA LYS A 88 -5.92 -13.01 2.12
C LYS A 88 -6.83 -14.21 1.83
N ARG A 89 -7.43 -14.27 0.63
CA ARG A 89 -8.30 -15.38 0.20
C ARG A 89 -7.56 -16.72 0.18
N ARG A 90 -6.26 -16.71 -0.12
CA ARG A 90 -5.39 -17.89 -0.10
C ARG A 90 -4.94 -18.30 1.30
N GLY A 91 -5.23 -17.50 2.34
CA GLY A 91 -4.90 -17.83 3.73
C GLY A 91 -3.46 -17.52 4.13
N LEU A 92 -2.71 -16.74 3.34
CA LEU A 92 -1.40 -16.24 3.76
C LEU A 92 -1.58 -15.18 4.84
N LYS A 93 -0.65 -15.14 5.80
CA LYS A 93 -0.58 -14.06 6.78
C LYS A 93 -0.08 -12.79 6.12
N ILE A 94 -0.73 -11.67 6.35
CA ILE A 94 -0.29 -10.38 5.81
C ILE A 94 0.36 -9.56 6.94
N PHE A 95 1.58 -9.09 6.68
CA PHE A 95 2.26 -8.14 7.56
C PHE A 95 2.44 -6.81 6.84
N LEU A 96 2.11 -5.73 7.54
CA LEU A 96 2.37 -4.38 7.08
C LEU A 96 3.59 -3.83 7.82
N ILE A 97 4.65 -3.51 7.09
CA ILE A 97 5.86 -2.92 7.63
C ILE A 97 6.03 -1.54 7.01
N SER A 98 6.02 -0.50 7.83
CA SER A 98 6.05 0.89 7.35
C SER A 98 7.12 1.71 8.06
N SER A 99 7.62 2.71 7.35
CA SER A 99 8.51 3.75 7.91
C SER A 99 7.77 4.90 8.59
N ARG A 100 6.42 4.91 8.57
CA ARG A 100 5.63 5.88 9.34
C ARG A 100 5.99 5.80 10.82
N GLY A 101 6.06 6.95 11.46
CA GLY A 101 6.26 7.02 12.90
C GLY A 101 5.09 6.40 13.65
N GLU A 102 5.38 5.77 14.79
CA GLU A 102 4.39 5.08 15.62
C GLU A 102 3.24 6.00 16.08
N HIS A 103 3.50 7.30 16.23
CA HIS A 103 2.48 8.31 16.54
C HIS A 103 1.42 8.51 15.44
N LEU A 104 1.58 7.88 14.28
CA LEU A 104 0.62 7.88 13.18
C LEU A 104 -0.16 6.56 13.08
N ARG A 105 0.08 5.59 13.98
CA ARG A 105 -0.52 4.24 13.92
C ARG A 105 -2.04 4.29 13.74
N ASP A 106 -2.75 4.98 14.63
CA ASP A 106 -4.21 5.02 14.62
C ASP A 106 -4.74 5.61 13.31
N SER A 107 -4.22 6.78 12.92
CA SER A 107 -4.61 7.41 11.64
C SER A 107 -4.30 6.54 10.41
N THR A 108 -3.25 5.73 10.47
CA THR A 108 -2.86 4.82 9.38
C THR A 108 -3.81 3.63 9.32
N ILE A 109 -4.16 3.04 10.47
CA ILE A 109 -5.17 1.98 10.57
C ILE A 109 -6.52 2.50 10.07
N ASP A 110 -6.97 3.66 10.53
CA ASP A 110 -8.22 4.27 10.09
C ASP A 110 -8.25 4.46 8.57
N ASN A 111 -7.16 4.95 7.98
CA ASN A 111 -7.09 5.11 6.53
C ASN A 111 -7.17 3.77 5.80
N LEU A 112 -6.43 2.75 6.26
CA LEU A 112 -6.41 1.42 5.66
C LEU A 112 -7.80 0.79 5.69
N VAL A 113 -8.47 0.83 6.84
CA VAL A 113 -9.83 0.31 7.02
C VAL A 113 -10.82 1.07 6.14
N ASN A 114 -10.76 2.41 6.12
CA ASN A 114 -11.65 3.25 5.32
C ASN A 114 -11.57 2.99 3.82
N VAL A 115 -10.41 2.52 3.32
CA VAL A 115 -10.25 2.17 1.92
C VAL A 115 -10.43 0.69 1.62
N GLY A 116 -10.72 -0.14 2.63
CA GLY A 116 -11.10 -1.55 2.47
C GLY A 116 -10.02 -2.58 2.81
N TYR A 117 -8.94 -2.21 3.48
CA TYR A 117 -7.96 -3.16 4.02
C TYR A 117 -8.39 -3.60 5.42
N TYR A 118 -8.74 -4.88 5.59
CA TYR A 118 -9.16 -5.47 6.86
C TYR A 118 -8.80 -6.95 6.92
N GLY A 119 -8.82 -7.51 8.13
CA GLY A 119 -8.54 -8.92 8.41
C GLY A 119 -7.09 -9.17 8.76
#